data_AF-A0A933LAW0-F1
#
_entry.id   AF-A0A933LAW0-F1
#
_cell.length_a   1.000
_cell.length_b   1.000
_cell.length_c   1.000
_cell.angle_alpha   90.00
_cell.angle_beta   90.00
_cell.angle_gamma   90.00
#
_symmetry.space_group_name_H-M   'P 1'
#
loop_
_entity.id
_entity.type
_entity.pdbx_description
1 polymer ?
#
loop_
_entity_poly.entity_id
_entity_poly.type
_entity_poly.pdbx_seq_one_letter_code
_entity_poly.pdbx_strand_id
1 'polypeptide(L)'
;MSLISWSQEDLLTFFAVLVRFSVLISVMPIVGDYFVPQLIKIFLALVISMALFPSLISTGYVRPGEALVWGYSGFGIISTVFLEALFGF
;
A
#
# COMPACT_ATOMS: atom_id res chain seq x y z
N MET A 1 9.04 -5.62 25.97
CA MET A 1 8.46 -6.08 24.69
C MET A 1 7.76 -4.89 24.06
N SER A 2 8.39 -4.22 23.10
CA SER A 2 7.74 -3.16 22.32
C SER A 2 6.68 -3.81 21.44
N LEU A 3 5.42 -3.55 21.71
CA LEU A 3 4.28 -4.21 21.05
C LEU A 3 4.18 -3.92 19.54
N ILE A 4 4.98 -2.97 19.03
CA ILE A 4 5.00 -2.51 17.63
C ILE A 4 6.46 -2.06 17.33
N SER A 5 7.39 -2.98 17.03
CA SER A 5 8.72 -2.63 16.52
C SER A 5 8.74 -2.77 15.00
N TRP A 6 8.17 -1.80 14.31
CA TRP A 6 8.20 -1.77 12.85
C TRP A 6 9.60 -1.38 12.40
N SER A 7 10.22 -2.17 11.53
CA SER A 7 11.43 -1.74 10.84
C SER A 7 11.08 -0.65 9.81
N GLN A 8 12.08 0.14 9.43
CA GLN A 8 11.91 1.14 8.36
C GLN A 8 11.46 0.47 7.05
N GLU A 9 11.95 -0.74 6.80
CA GLU A 9 11.61 -1.56 5.65
C GLU A 9 10.13 -1.96 5.67
N ASP A 10 9.64 -2.44 6.82
CA ASP A 10 8.23 -2.84 6.99
C ASP A 10 7.29 -1.66 6.78
N LEU A 11 7.68 -0.48 7.27
CA LEU A 11 6.88 0.74 7.15
C LEU A 11 6.79 1.21 5.69
N LEU A 12 7.92 1.25 4.98
CA LEU A 12 7.93 1.58 3.54
C LEU A 12 7.08 0.59 2.75
N THR A 13 7.27 -0.69 3.01
CA THR A 13 6.53 -1.77 2.36
C THR A 13 5.02 -1.66 2.58
N PHE A 14 4.60 -1.34 3.81
CA PHE A 14 3.20 -1.11 4.12
C PHE A 14 2.62 0.09 3.35
N PHE A 15 3.38 1.16 3.18
CA PHE A 15 2.94 2.30 2.37
C PHE A 15 2.76 1.95 0.90
N ALA A 16 3.62 1.14 0.29
CA ALA A 16 3.37 0.64 -1.08
C ALA A 16 2.09 -0.20 -1.15
N VAL A 17 1.89 -1.12 -0.20
CA VAL A 17 0.66 -1.92 -0.14
C VAL A 17 -0.58 -1.01 0.02
N LEU A 18 -0.49 0.04 0.83
CA LEU A 18 -1.55 1.04 0.98
C LEU A 18 -1.87 1.78 -0.32
N VAL A 19 -0.84 2.23 -1.05
CA VAL A 19 -1.00 2.91 -2.33
C VAL A 19 -1.66 1.98 -3.34
N ARG A 20 -1.17 0.74 -3.49
CA ARG A 20 -1.75 -0.26 -4.39
C ARG A 20 -3.24 -0.48 -4.14
N PHE A 21 -3.64 -0.70 -2.88
CA PHE A 21 -5.06 -0.91 -2.56
C PHE A 21 -5.91 0.37 -2.71
N SER A 22 -5.33 1.54 -2.44
CA SER A 22 -6.00 2.83 -2.67
C SER A 22 -6.33 3.04 -4.16
N VAL A 23 -5.39 2.72 -5.05
CA VAL A 23 -5.58 2.80 -6.50
C VAL A 23 -6.65 1.82 -6.95
N LEU A 24 -6.60 0.56 -6.49
CA LEU A 24 -7.61 -0.45 -6.82
C LEU A 24 -9.02 -0.01 -6.41
N ILE A 25 -9.17 0.54 -5.20
CA ILE A 25 -10.44 1.07 -4.70
C ILE A 25 -10.92 2.28 -5.53
N SER A 26 -9.99 3.12 -5.99
CA SER A 26 -10.28 4.27 -6.84
C SER A 26 -10.72 3.88 -8.25
N VAL A 27 -10.20 2.78 -8.81
CA VAL A 27 -10.51 2.31 -10.17
C VAL A 27 -11.76 1.41 -10.19
N MET A 28 -12.12 0.76 -9.08
CA MET A 28 -13.31 -0.11 -9.04
C MET A 28 -14.59 0.67 -9.35
N PRO A 29 -15.47 0.19 -10.26
CA PRO A 29 -16.68 0.93 -10.65
C PRO A 29 -17.72 1.08 -9.51
N ILE A 30 -17.70 0.19 -8.51
CA ILE A 30 -18.69 0.21 -7.40
C ILE A 30 -18.24 1.14 -6.26
N VAL A 31 -16.93 1.19 -5.98
CA VAL A 31 -16.37 1.94 -4.84
C VAL A 31 -15.65 3.23 -5.31
N GLY A 32 -15.17 3.25 -6.54
CA GLY A 32 -14.50 4.36 -7.20
C GLY A 32 -15.44 5.48 -7.65
N ASP A 33 -16.73 5.21 -7.78
CA ASP A 33 -17.74 6.21 -8.18
C ASP A 33 -18.06 7.23 -7.07
N TYR A 34 -18.78 8.32 -7.39
CA TYR A 34 -19.16 9.37 -6.42
C TYR A 34 -20.12 8.90 -5.32
N PHE A 35 -20.58 7.66 -5.39
CA PHE A 35 -21.51 7.07 -4.43
C PHE A 35 -20.92 6.95 -3.01
N VAL A 36 -19.60 6.76 -2.88
CA VAL A 36 -18.91 6.65 -1.59
C VAL A 36 -18.08 7.92 -1.32
N PRO A 37 -18.24 8.59 -0.17
CA PRO A 37 -17.43 9.74 0.22
C PRO A 37 -15.93 9.42 0.22
N GLN A 38 -15.12 10.38 -0.26
CA GLN A 38 -13.67 10.20 -0.44
C GLN A 38 -12.94 9.77 0.85
N LEU A 39 -13.31 10.33 2.01
CA LEU A 39 -12.73 9.92 3.30
C LEU A 39 -12.96 8.43 3.58
N ILE A 40 -14.16 7.91 3.30
CA ILE A 40 -14.52 6.52 3.57
C ILE A 40 -13.70 5.58 2.70
N LYS A 41 -13.41 5.96 1.44
CA LYS A 41 -12.54 5.17 0.54
C LYS A 41 -11.12 5.05 1.10
N ILE A 42 -10.57 6.13 1.64
CA ILE A 42 -9.23 6.14 2.24
C ILE A 42 -9.18 5.25 3.49
N PHE A 43 -10.19 5.35 4.37
CA PHE A 43 -10.27 4.49 5.54
C PHE A 43 -10.45 3.02 5.18
N LEU A 44 -11.27 2.72 4.16
CA LEU A 44 -11.43 1.36 3.65
C LEU A 44 -10.11 0.80 3.11
N ALA A 45 -9.38 1.59 2.32
CA ALA A 45 -8.05 1.23 1.83
C ALA A 45 -7.10 0.91 2.99
N LEU A 46 -7.07 1.78 4.01
CA LEU A 46 -6.23 1.58 5.19
C LEU A 46 -6.57 0.30 5.96
N VAL A 47 -7.86 0.03 6.20
CA VAL A 47 -8.31 -1.17 6.92
C VAL A 47 -7.97 -2.43 6.13
N ILE A 48 -8.20 -2.43 4.81
CA ILE A 48 -7.87 -3.55 3.93
C ILE A 48 -6.36 -3.79 3.93
N SER A 49 -5.55 -2.74 3.79
CA SER A 49 -4.09 -2.86 3.82
C SER A 49 -3.59 -3.36 5.18
N MET A 50 -4.14 -2.90 6.30
CA MET A 50 -3.78 -3.41 7.63
C MET A 50 -4.13 -4.89 7.82
N ALA A 51 -5.28 -5.33 7.31
CA ALA A 51 -5.71 -6.72 7.41
C ALA A 51 -4.88 -7.64 6.49
N LEU A 52 -4.53 -7.16 5.30
CA LEU A 52 -3.85 -7.96 4.28
C LEU A 52 -2.33 -7.97 4.45
N PHE A 53 -1.72 -6.90 4.95
CA PHE A 53 -0.26 -6.79 5.13
C PHE A 53 0.40 -8.01 5.79
N PRO A 54 -0.05 -8.52 6.95
CA PRO A 54 0.58 -9.71 7.56
C PRO A 54 0.40 -10.98 6.69
N SER A 55 -0.71 -11.08 5.95
CA SER A 55 -0.95 -12.18 5.02
C SER A 55 0.00 -12.13 3.81
N LEU A 56 0.21 -10.93 3.23
CA LEU A 56 1.13 -10.74 2.10
C LEU A 56 2.60 -11.00 2.46
N ILE A 57 3.00 -10.72 3.70
CA ILE A 57 4.34 -11.08 4.21
C ILE A 57 4.45 -12.60 4.37
N SER A 58 3.43 -13.24 4.96
CA SER A 58 3.45 -14.70 5.21
C SER A 58 3.49 -15.54 3.92
N THR A 59 2.92 -15.02 2.83
CA THR A 59 2.87 -15.67 1.52
C THR A 59 4.08 -15.34 0.65
N GLY A 60 4.93 -14.41 1.08
CA GLY A 60 6.15 -14.01 0.37
C GLY A 60 5.91 -13.18 -0.90
N TYR A 61 4.67 -12.76 -1.17
CA TYR A 61 4.36 -11.83 -2.26
C TYR A 61 4.93 -10.44 -2.03
N VAL A 62 5.20 -10.09 -0.78
CA VAL A 62 5.77 -8.81 -0.37
C VAL A 62 6.98 -9.10 0.50
N ARG A 63 8.15 -8.63 0.03
CA ARG A 63 9.44 -8.79 0.70
C ARG A 63 9.93 -7.46 1.23
N PRO A 64 9.95 -7.25 2.56
CA PRO A 64 10.39 -5.98 3.15
C PRO A 64 11.80 -5.54 2.70
N GLY A 65 12.71 -6.50 2.51
CA GLY A 65 14.08 -6.23 2.06
C GLY A 65 14.18 -5.61 0.65
N GLU A 66 13.18 -5.80 -0.21
CA GLU A 66 13.13 -5.16 -1.54
C GLU A 66 12.65 -3.70 -1.44
N ALA A 67 11.98 -3.32 -0.35
CA ALA A 67 11.55 -1.95 -0.08
C ALA A 67 12.68 -0.96 0.17
N LEU A 68 13.85 -1.45 0.57
CA LEU A 68 15.04 -0.62 0.63
C LEU A 68 15.51 -0.14 -0.74
N VAL A 69 15.31 -0.93 -1.80
CA VAL A 69 15.85 -0.63 -3.13
C VAL A 69 15.07 0.50 -3.79
N TRP A 70 13.74 0.49 -3.70
CA TRP A 70 12.90 1.57 -4.22
C TRP A 70 12.68 2.70 -3.21
N GLY A 71 12.75 2.43 -1.91
CA GLY A 71 12.71 3.43 -0.84
C GLY A 71 14.00 4.23 -0.64
N TYR A 72 15.09 3.88 -1.33
CA TYR A 72 16.41 4.52 -1.17
C TYR A 72 16.44 5.99 -1.62
N SER A 73 15.52 6.38 -2.50
CA SER A 73 15.42 7.76 -2.99
C SER A 73 13.97 8.20 -3.10
N GLY A 74 13.69 9.47 -2.80
CA GLY A 74 12.34 10.03 -2.96
C GLY A 74 11.83 9.90 -4.39
N PHE A 75 12.71 9.94 -5.39
CA PHE A 75 12.35 9.69 -6.79
C PHE A 75 11.94 8.23 -7.05
N GLY A 76 12.60 7.27 -6.42
CA GLY A 76 12.24 5.84 -6.49
C GLY A 76 10.87 5.55 -5.87
N ILE A 77 10.53 6.23 -4.78
CA ILE A 77 9.19 6.15 -4.18
C ILE A 77 8.14 6.76 -5.10
N ILE A 78 8.41 7.95 -5.66
CA ILE A 78 7.46 8.63 -6.56
C ILE A 78 7.22 7.80 -7.82
N SER A 79 8.27 7.24 -8.43
CA SER A 79 8.14 6.46 -9.65
C SER A 79 7.41 5.14 -9.43
N THR A 80 7.65 4.46 -8.31
CA THR A 80 6.93 3.23 -7.94
C THR A 80 5.47 3.51 -7.65
N VAL A 81 5.16 4.52 -6.83
CA VAL A 81 3.78 4.95 -6.57
C VAL A 81 3.07 5.37 -7.86
N PHE A 82 3.76 6.06 -8.76
CA PHE A 82 3.20 6.44 -10.06
C PHE A 82 2.89 5.21 -10.93
N LEU A 83 3.78 4.23 -10.99
CA LEU A 83 3.53 2.97 -11.72
C LEU A 83 2.38 2.17 -11.10
N GLU A 84 2.31 2.11 -9.77
CA GLU A 84 1.19 1.49 -9.05
C GLU A 84 -0.13 2.20 -9.36
N ALA A 85 -0.12 3.55 -9.41
CA ALA A 85 -1.30 4.35 -9.74
C ALA A 85 -1.78 4.19 -11.20
N LEU A 86 -0.84 3.99 -12.13
CA LEU A 86 -1.15 3.95 -13.56
C LEU A 86 -1.51 2.55 -14.04
N PHE A 87 -0.88 1.51 -13.48
CA PHE A 87 -1.02 0.12 -13.92
C PHE A 87 -1.68 -0.82 -12.90
N GLY A 88 -1.90 -0.36 -11.65
CA GLY A 88 -2.50 -1.18 -10.59
C GLY A 88 -1.66 -2.39 -10.18
N PHE A 89 -0.36 -2.37 -10.50
CA PHE A 89 0.55 -3.52 -10.37
C PHE A 89 1.24 -3.64 -9.02
#